data_AF-X1LQK5-F1
#
_entry.id   AF-X1LQK5-F1
#
_cell.length_a   1.000
_cell.length_b   1.000
_cell.length_c   1.000
_cell.angle_alpha   90.00
_cell.angle_beta   90.00
_cell.angle_gamma   90.00
#
_symmetry.space_group_name_H-M   'P 1'
#
loop_
_entity.id
_entity.type
_entity.pdbx_description
1 polymer ?
#
loop_
_entity_poly.entity_id
_entity_poly.type
_entity_poly.pdbx_seq_one_letter_code
_entity_poly.pdbx_strand_id
1 'polypeptide(L)'
;MKFNLIEPLRYLFKDEVREVGLALSLPEDMVWRQPFPGPGLAIRIIGEVTKERLEILRAADWIVMNEIKKAKLYRQLWQSFAVLTGVKSVGVMGDHRTYGYLIAVRAINSEDAMTADWARLPYDLLARIPGR
;
A
#
# COMPACT_ATOMS: atom_id res chain seq x y z
N MET A 1 -13.51 -25.26 -21.95
CA MET A 1 -12.14 -25.80 -21.85
C MET A 1 -11.98 -26.43 -20.47
N LYS A 2 -11.44 -27.65 -20.39
CA LYS A 2 -11.00 -28.25 -19.11
C LYS A 2 -9.48 -28.08 -19.06
N PHE A 3 -9.00 -27.22 -18.17
CA PHE A 3 -7.57 -27.04 -17.93
C PHE A 3 -7.15 -27.85 -16.70
N ASN A 4 -5.91 -28.31 -16.70
CA ASN A 4 -5.28 -28.92 -15.52
C ASN A 4 -4.56 -27.83 -14.71
N LEU A 5 -4.78 -27.81 -13.40
CA LEU A 5 -4.11 -26.89 -12.48
C LEU A 5 -2.75 -27.47 -12.07
N ILE A 6 -1.67 -26.69 -12.25
CA ILE A 6 -0.32 -27.03 -11.80
C ILE A 6 0.12 -25.97 -10.79
N GLU A 7 0.46 -26.38 -9.57
CA GLU A 7 0.82 -25.49 -8.45
C GLU A 7 2.28 -25.75 -8.02
N PRO A 8 3.29 -25.27 -8.77
CA PRO A 8 4.69 -25.65 -8.56
C PRO A 8 5.26 -25.18 -7.21
N LEU A 9 4.63 -24.19 -6.57
CA LEU A 9 5.07 -23.61 -5.30
C LEU A 9 4.25 -24.12 -4.10
N ARG A 10 3.37 -25.11 -4.29
CA ARG A 10 2.40 -25.56 -3.27
C ARG A 10 3.04 -26.03 -1.96
N TYR A 11 4.26 -26.55 -2.02
CA TYR A 11 4.98 -27.10 -0.88
C TYR A 11 5.96 -26.10 -0.24
N LEU A 12 5.99 -24.85 -0.71
CA LEU A 12 6.90 -23.82 -0.22
C LEU A 12 6.15 -22.78 0.63
N PHE A 13 6.75 -22.38 1.74
CA PHE A 13 6.35 -21.23 2.52
C PHE A 13 6.82 -19.92 1.89
N LYS A 14 6.34 -18.79 2.43
CA LYS A 14 6.54 -17.47 1.80
C LYS A 14 8.00 -17.03 1.76
N ASP A 15 8.76 -17.36 2.79
CA ASP A 15 10.21 -17.19 2.89
C ASP A 15 10.96 -18.06 1.87
N GLU A 16 10.62 -19.34 1.76
CA GLU A 16 11.22 -20.24 0.75
C GLU A 16 10.95 -19.78 -0.68
N VAL A 17 9.72 -19.31 -0.97
CA VAL A 17 9.38 -18.71 -2.28
C VAL A 17 10.22 -17.46 -2.56
N ARG A 18 10.59 -16.67 -1.54
CA ARG A 18 11.47 -15.50 -1.72
C ARG A 18 12.89 -15.93 -2.06
N GLU A 19 13.43 -16.94 -1.39
CA GLU A 19 14.75 -17.49 -1.68
C GLU A 19 14.85 -18.02 -3.10
N VAL A 20 13.84 -18.78 -3.55
CA VAL A 20 13.73 -19.23 -4.94
C VAL A 20 13.71 -18.04 -5.90
N GLY A 21 12.95 -16.98 -5.59
CA GLY A 21 12.92 -15.78 -6.41
C GLY A 21 14.29 -15.11 -6.56
N LEU A 22 15.06 -15.02 -5.47
CA LEU A 22 16.42 -14.47 -5.49
C LEU A 22 17.39 -15.36 -6.28
N ALA A 23 17.31 -16.68 -6.11
CA ALA A 23 18.13 -17.63 -6.86
C ALA A 23 17.87 -17.57 -8.38
N LEU A 24 16.63 -17.25 -8.76
CA LEU A 24 16.24 -17.00 -10.15
C LEU A 24 16.58 -15.58 -10.65
N SER A 25 17.33 -14.79 -9.87
CA SER A 25 17.73 -13.42 -10.20
C SER A 25 16.55 -12.46 -10.40
N LEU A 26 15.43 -12.68 -9.71
CA LEU A 26 14.34 -11.71 -9.68
C LEU A 26 14.76 -10.45 -8.90
N PRO A 27 14.31 -9.24 -9.31
CA PRO A 27 14.61 -8.01 -8.59
C PRO A 27 14.20 -8.08 -7.11
N GLU A 28 15.10 -7.67 -6.21
CA GLU A 28 14.88 -7.75 -4.77
C GLU A 28 13.62 -6.96 -4.35
N ASP A 29 13.40 -5.78 -4.94
CA ASP A 29 12.24 -4.95 -4.66
C ASP A 29 10.91 -5.62 -5.05
N MET A 30 10.92 -6.53 -6.02
CA MET A 30 9.78 -7.36 -6.39
C MET A 30 9.58 -8.52 -5.41
N VAL A 31 10.66 -9.22 -5.04
CA VAL A 31 10.62 -10.37 -4.11
C VAL A 31 10.12 -9.94 -2.73
N TRP A 32 10.55 -8.77 -2.26
CA TRP A 32 10.21 -8.22 -0.94
C TRP A 32 9.04 -7.24 -0.98
N ARG A 33 8.30 -7.17 -2.10
CA ARG A 33 7.12 -6.32 -2.21
C ARG A 33 6.07 -6.74 -1.18
N GLN A 34 5.50 -5.75 -0.49
CA GLN A 34 4.36 -5.95 0.40
C GLN A 34 3.18 -6.59 -0.37
N PRO A 35 2.34 -7.41 0.29
CA PRO A 35 1.21 -8.04 -0.36
C PRO A 35 0.23 -7.00 -0.90
N PHE A 36 -0.24 -7.22 -2.13
CA PHE A 36 -1.22 -6.38 -2.80
C PHE A 36 -2.47 -7.20 -3.11
N PRO A 37 -3.67 -6.72 -2.75
CA PRO A 37 -4.90 -7.51 -2.86
C PRO A 37 -5.29 -7.76 -4.32
N GLY A 38 -5.95 -8.88 -4.60
CA GLY A 38 -6.42 -9.22 -5.95
C GLY A 38 -7.32 -8.15 -6.61
N PRO A 39 -8.35 -7.62 -5.91
CA PRO A 39 -9.14 -6.48 -6.38
C PRO A 39 -8.38 -5.14 -6.47
N GLY A 40 -7.13 -5.10 -6.01
CA GLY A 40 -6.23 -3.96 -6.08
C GLY A 40 -6.75 -2.71 -5.37
N LEU A 41 -6.69 -1.58 -6.07
CA LEU A 41 -7.06 -0.27 -5.52
C LEU A 41 -8.57 -0.12 -5.28
N ALA A 42 -9.41 -0.97 -5.89
CA ALA A 42 -10.86 -0.87 -5.75
C ALA A 42 -11.29 -0.99 -4.28
N ILE A 43 -10.66 -1.88 -3.50
CA ILE A 43 -10.98 -2.06 -2.07
C ILE A 43 -10.29 -1.03 -1.17
N ARG A 44 -9.48 -0.12 -1.74
CA ARG A 44 -8.86 1.01 -1.05
C ARG A 44 -9.59 2.32 -1.31
N ILE A 45 -10.70 2.28 -2.06
CA ILE A 45 -11.62 3.39 -2.24
C ILE A 45 -12.89 3.06 -1.47
N ILE A 46 -13.28 3.93 -0.54
CA ILE A 46 -14.57 3.80 0.14
C ILE A 46 -15.65 4.38 -0.77
N GLY A 47 -16.61 3.54 -1.17
CA GLY A 47 -17.69 3.91 -2.09
C GLY A 47 -17.36 3.60 -3.56
N GLU A 48 -17.91 4.42 -4.46
CA GLU A 48 -17.80 4.17 -5.90
C GLU A 48 -16.36 4.28 -6.42
N VAL A 49 -16.00 3.37 -7.32
CA VAL A 49 -14.68 3.31 -7.98
C VAL A 49 -14.79 3.98 -9.35
N THR A 50 -14.35 5.23 -9.44
CA THR A 50 -14.27 5.97 -10.71
C THR A 50 -12.82 6.15 -11.14
N LYS A 51 -12.60 6.47 -12.44
CA LYS A 51 -11.26 6.73 -12.99
C LYS A 51 -10.53 7.85 -12.24
N GLU A 52 -11.23 8.95 -11.98
CA GLU A 52 -10.71 10.11 -11.24
C GLU A 52 -10.30 9.72 -9.81
N ARG A 53 -11.16 9.00 -9.09
CA ARG A 53 -10.86 8.53 -7.72
C ARG A 53 -9.66 7.58 -7.70
N LEU A 54 -9.52 6.74 -8.73
CA LEU A 54 -8.35 5.88 -8.90
C LEU A 54 -7.07 6.68 -9.17
N GLU A 55 -7.13 7.76 -9.96
CA GLU A 55 -5.98 8.62 -10.22
C GLU A 55 -5.51 9.31 -8.93
N ILE A 56 -6.44 9.87 -8.15
CA ILE A 56 -6.15 10.46 -6.84
C ILE A 56 -5.49 9.44 -5.91
N LEU A 57 -6.09 8.24 -5.80
CA LEU A 57 -5.56 7.21 -4.92
C LEU A 57 -4.20 6.70 -5.37
N ARG A 58 -3.94 6.54 -6.68
CA ARG A 58 -2.62 6.14 -7.19
C ARG A 58 -1.55 7.15 -6.80
N ALA A 59 -1.83 8.45 -6.95
CA ALA A 59 -0.89 9.51 -6.57
C ALA A 59 -0.61 9.47 -5.06
N ALA A 60 -1.66 9.40 -4.24
CA ALA A 60 -1.52 9.33 -2.79
C ALA A 60 -0.77 8.07 -2.32
N ASP A 61 -1.08 6.91 -2.88
CA ASP A 61 -0.40 5.64 -2.55
C ASP A 61 1.08 5.69 -2.93
N TRP A 62 1.40 6.27 -4.09
CA TRP A 62 2.80 6.49 -4.49
C TRP A 62 3.56 7.36 -3.49
N ILE A 63 2.97 8.46 -3.03
CA ILE A 63 3.58 9.35 -2.03
C ILE A 63 3.85 8.58 -0.73
N VAL A 64 2.83 7.91 -0.17
CA VAL A 64 2.96 7.12 1.06
C VAL A 64 4.07 6.08 0.93
N MET A 65 4.07 5.32 -0.17
CA MET A 65 5.05 4.26 -0.40
C MET A 65 6.46 4.80 -0.59
N ASN A 66 6.61 5.91 -1.32
CA ASN A 66 7.90 6.55 -1.57
C ASN A 66 8.51 7.08 -0.27
N GLU A 67 7.74 7.78 0.55
CA GLU A 67 8.25 8.32 1.82
C GLU A 67 8.56 7.22 2.84
N ILE A 68 7.79 6.13 2.88
CA ILE A 68 8.11 4.95 3.70
C ILE A 68 9.39 4.26 3.25
N LYS A 69 9.61 4.14 1.94
CA LYS A 69 10.85 3.59 1.37
C LYS A 69 12.06 4.48 1.70
N LYS A 70 11.93 5.80 1.55
CA LYS A 70 12.98 6.77 1.94
C LYS A 70 13.30 6.72 3.43
N ALA A 71 12.30 6.49 4.27
CA ALA A 71 12.48 6.29 5.70
C ALA A 71 13.06 4.90 6.06
N LYS A 72 13.34 4.03 5.09
CA LYS A 72 13.85 2.67 5.28
C LYS A 72 12.94 1.78 6.14
N LEU A 73 11.64 2.08 6.17
CA LEU A 73 10.65 1.32 6.94
C LEU A 73 9.91 0.26 6.11
N TYR A 74 10.05 0.28 4.78
CA TYR A 74 9.26 -0.56 3.87
C TYR A 74 9.33 -2.07 4.19
N ARG A 75 10.53 -2.57 4.53
CA ARG A 75 10.76 -3.98 4.90
C ARG A 75 10.37 -4.31 6.34
N GLN A 76 10.21 -3.30 7.20
CA GLN A 76 9.86 -3.48 8.61
C GLN A 76 8.34 -3.56 8.79
N LEU A 77 7.59 -2.91 7.91
CA LEU A 77 6.14 -2.92 7.91
C LEU A 77 5.61 -4.14 7.15
N TRP A 78 4.54 -4.73 7.67
CA TRP A 78 3.82 -5.78 6.96
C TRP A 78 3.10 -5.22 5.73
N GLN A 79 2.35 -4.13 5.93
CA GLN A 79 1.68 -3.39 4.87
C GLN A 79 1.64 -1.91 5.18
N SER A 80 1.78 -1.10 4.14
CA SER A 80 1.57 0.34 4.18
C SER A 80 0.94 0.82 2.88
N PHE A 81 -0.13 1.63 2.96
CA PHE A 81 -0.83 2.14 1.78
C PHE A 81 -1.75 3.32 2.11
N ALA A 82 -2.16 4.04 1.06
CA ALA A 82 -3.22 5.05 1.14
C ALA A 82 -4.61 4.43 0.95
N VAL A 83 -5.62 5.01 1.59
CA VAL A 83 -7.04 4.73 1.39
C VAL A 83 -7.75 6.03 1.08
N LEU A 84 -8.49 6.07 -0.03
CA LEU A 84 -9.32 7.20 -0.40
C LEU A 84 -10.67 7.06 0.29
N THR A 85 -10.97 7.96 1.21
CA THR A 85 -12.25 7.93 1.91
C THR A 85 -13.37 8.50 1.02
N GLY A 86 -14.62 8.26 1.41
CA GLY A 86 -15.80 8.89 0.78
C GLY A 86 -16.03 10.34 1.21
N VAL A 87 -15.19 10.87 2.11
CA VAL A 87 -15.40 12.17 2.76
C VAL A 87 -14.56 13.24 2.08
N LYS A 88 -15.18 14.41 1.88
CA LYS A 88 -14.48 15.63 1.48
C LYS A 88 -14.25 16.53 2.68
N SER A 89 -13.08 17.16 2.74
CA SER A 89 -12.73 18.16 3.74
C SER A 89 -12.40 19.49 3.06
N VAL A 90 -12.55 20.58 3.82
CA VAL A 90 -12.24 21.93 3.36
C VAL A 90 -10.74 22.16 3.42
N GLY A 91 -10.17 22.61 2.31
CA GLY A 91 -8.84 23.20 2.23
C GLY A 91 -8.93 24.71 2.04
N VAL A 92 -7.82 25.39 2.31
CA VAL A 92 -7.65 26.82 2.01
C VAL A 92 -6.56 26.94 0.97
N MET A 93 -6.87 27.56 -0.16
CA MET A 93 -5.91 27.82 -1.24
C MET A 93 -6.00 29.29 -1.61
N GLY A 94 -5.02 30.09 -1.16
CA GLY A 94 -5.12 31.56 -1.18
C GLY A 94 -6.31 32.03 -0.33
N ASP A 95 -7.16 32.88 -0.91
CA ASP A 95 -8.35 33.42 -0.25
C ASP A 95 -9.62 32.58 -0.48
N HIS A 96 -9.52 31.43 -1.17
CA HIS A 96 -10.65 30.58 -1.50
C HIS A 96 -10.69 29.28 -0.70
N ARG A 97 -11.92 28.81 -0.45
CA ARG A 97 -12.19 27.48 0.12
C ARG A 97 -12.23 26.45 -1.00
N THR A 98 -11.46 25.39 -0.86
CA THR A 98 -11.46 24.24 -1.76
C THR A 98 -11.99 23.02 -1.02
N TYR A 99 -12.48 22.01 -1.75
CA TYR A 99 -12.91 20.74 -1.16
C TYR A 99 -12.10 19.60 -1.77
N GLY A 100 -11.33 18.90 -0.94
CA GLY A 100 -10.51 17.76 -1.34
C GLY A 100 -10.98 16.48 -0.66
N TYR A 101 -10.66 15.33 -1.23
CA TYR A 101 -10.91 14.05 -0.55
C TYR A 101 -9.93 13.84 0.60
N LEU A 102 -10.43 13.26 1.69
CA LEU A 102 -9.58 12.83 2.80
C LEU A 102 -8.91 11.49 2.45
N ILE A 103 -7.58 11.45 2.58
CA ILE A 103 -6.77 10.24 2.48
C ILE A 103 -6.45 9.73 3.89
N ALA A 104 -6.69 8.44 4.13
CA ALA A 104 -6.20 7.76 5.32
C ALA A 104 -4.92 6.99 5.00
N VAL A 105 -3.90 7.14 5.82
CA VAL A 105 -2.67 6.33 5.75
C VAL A 105 -2.84 5.11 6.64
N ARG A 106 -2.74 3.92 6.06
CA ARG A 106 -2.79 2.66 6.81
C ARG A 106 -1.41 2.01 6.78
N ALA A 107 -0.77 1.89 7.93
CA ALA A 107 0.48 1.17 8.11
C ALA A 107 0.33 0.21 9.29
N ILE A 108 0.67 -1.06 9.07
CA ILE A 108 0.48 -2.13 10.06
C ILE A 108 1.70 -3.05 10.13
N ASN A 109 1.88 -3.63 11.31
CA ASN A 109 2.77 -4.76 11.56
C ASN A 109 1.90 -6.00 11.83
N SER A 110 2.39 -7.16 11.44
CA SER A 110 1.72 -8.43 11.64
C SER A 110 2.76 -9.54 11.70
N GLU A 111 2.61 -10.44 12.67
CA GLU A 111 3.48 -11.62 12.82
C GLU A 111 2.96 -12.82 12.03
N ASP A 112 1.63 -12.95 11.90
CA ASP A 112 0.95 -14.14 11.39
C ASP A 112 -0.06 -13.87 10.27
N ALA A 113 -0.17 -12.63 9.80
CA ALA A 113 -1.18 -12.14 8.85
C ALA A 113 -2.65 -12.29 9.30
N MET A 114 -2.89 -12.79 10.52
CA MET A 114 -4.22 -12.96 11.13
C MET A 114 -4.52 -11.85 12.15
N THR A 115 -3.49 -11.41 12.85
CA THR A 115 -3.53 -10.28 13.79
C THR A 115 -2.64 -9.15 13.28
N ALA A 116 -3.08 -7.91 13.46
CA ALA A 116 -2.34 -6.76 12.99
C ALA A 116 -2.46 -5.58 13.95
N ASP A 117 -1.31 -4.98 14.22
CA ASP A 117 -1.17 -3.78 15.03
C ASP A 117 -0.87 -2.59 14.12
N TRP A 118 -1.40 -1.43 14.47
CA TRP A 118 -1.01 -0.20 13.78
C TRP A 118 0.48 0.09 14.01
N ALA A 119 1.17 0.52 12.96
CA ALA A 119 2.59 0.83 13.04
C ALA A 119 2.82 2.24 13.62
N ARG A 120 3.73 2.33 14.59
CA ARG A 120 4.09 3.59 15.26
C ARG A 120 5.08 4.37 14.38
N LEU A 121 4.58 4.90 13.26
CA LEU A 121 5.41 5.65 12.31
C LEU A 121 5.99 6.90 12.97
N PRO A 122 7.26 7.27 12.68
CA PRO A 122 7.85 8.49 13.21
C PRO A 122 7.01 9.72 12.87
N TYR A 123 6.81 10.63 13.83
CA TYR A 123 6.01 11.83 13.61
C TYR A 123 6.53 12.70 12.46
N ASP A 124 7.85 12.81 12.31
CA ASP A 124 8.45 13.53 11.19
C ASP A 124 8.09 12.91 9.83
N LEU A 125 7.97 11.58 9.75
CA LEU A 125 7.52 10.92 8.54
C LEU A 125 6.05 11.24 8.26
N LEU A 126 5.20 11.18 9.29
CA LEU A 126 3.79 11.53 9.18
C LEU A 126 3.58 12.99 8.79
N ALA A 127 4.44 13.91 9.24
CA ALA A 127 4.39 15.32 8.85
C ALA A 127 4.86 15.56 7.41
N ARG A 128 5.80 14.74 6.90
CA ARG A 128 6.30 14.85 5.52
C ARG A 128 5.30 14.38 4.47
N ILE A 129 4.53 13.33 4.74
CA ILE A 129 3.61 12.73 3.76
C ILE A 129 2.59 13.75 3.19
N PRO A 130 1.87 14.54 4.02
CA PRO A 130 0.92 15.55 3.53
C PRO A 130 1.54 16.73 2.79
N GLY A 131 2.85 16.98 2.97
CA GLY A 131 3.56 18.08 2.31
C GLY A 131 4.10 17.74 0.92
N ARG A 132 3.72 16.60 0.36
CA ARG A 132 4.10 16.10 -0.97
C ARG A 132 2.88 16.03 -1.87
#